data_AF-A0A4Y2C5W4-F1
#
_entry.id   AF-A0A4Y2C5W4-F1
#
_cell.length_a   1.000
_cell.length_b   1.000
_cell.length_c   1.000
_cell.angle_alpha   90.00
_cell.angle_beta   90.00
_cell.angle_gamma   90.00
#
_symmetry.space_group_name_H-M   'P 1'
#
loop_
_entity.id
_entity.type
_entity.pdbx_description
1 polymer ?
#
loop_
_entity_poly.entity_id
_entity_poly.type
_entity_poly.pdbx_seq_one_letter_code
_entity_poly.pdbx_strand_id
1 'polypeptide(L)' 'RADQFFKLKPNQNQLLTPFDYESIMLYGSTSFSKDYKNLRTMEGKKGEYLRDVLSKGKLSDSDIQRIKKLYKC' A
#
# COMPACT_ATOMS: atom_id res chain seq x y z
N ARG A 1 21.47 2.25 -5.05
CA ARG A 1 20.26 1.39 -5.08
C ARG A 1 19.22 2.06 -4.20
N ALA A 2 18.00 2.28 -4.70
CA ALA A 2 16.92 2.79 -3.85
C ALA A 2 16.49 1.70 -2.85
N ASP A 3 16.09 2.09 -1.64
CA ASP A 3 15.55 1.18 -0.63
C ASP A 3 14.12 0.76 -0.99
N GLN A 4 13.38 0.13 -0.07
CA GLN A 4 12.01 -0.33 -0.31
C GLN A 4 10.94 0.74 0.02
N PHE A 5 11.34 1.88 0.62
CA PHE A 5 10.43 2.91 1.14
C PHE A 5 10.57 4.26 0.42
N PHE A 6 11.43 4.35 -0.59
CA PHE A 6 11.54 5.53 -1.44
C PHE A 6 10.19 5.84 -2.11
N LYS A 7 9.85 7.13 -2.15
CA LYS A 7 8.64 7.60 -2.83
C LYS A 7 8.93 7.80 -4.31
N LEU A 8 7.98 7.37 -5.15
CA LEU A 8 7.99 7.74 -6.57
C LEU A 8 7.87 9.26 -6.73
N LYS A 9 8.54 9.80 -7.76
CA LYS A 9 8.38 11.21 -8.15
C LYS A 9 6.97 11.47 -8.68
N PRO A 10 6.47 12.71 -8.65
CA PRO A 10 5.13 13.04 -9.15
C PRO A 10 4.87 12.58 -10.60
N ASN A 11 5.87 12.65 -11.48
CA ASN A 11 5.76 12.21 -12.87
C ASN A 11 5.88 10.68 -13.05
N GLN A 12 6.23 9.93 -12.01
CA GLN A 12 6.31 8.47 -12.00
C GLN A 12 5.07 7.83 -11.37
N ASN A 13 4.15 8.63 -10.83
CA ASN A 13 2.98 8.16 -10.11
C ASN A 13 1.70 8.69 -10.74
N GLN A 14 0.74 7.81 -11.02
CA GLN A 14 -0.56 8.19 -11.58
C GLN A 14 -1.64 8.04 -10.50
N LEU A 15 -2.05 9.18 -9.92
CA LEU A 15 -3.05 9.21 -8.85
C LEU A 15 -4.47 9.15 -9.42
N LEU A 16 -5.00 7.93 -9.59
CA LEU A 16 -6.33 7.69 -10.15
C LEU A 16 -7.45 7.61 -9.09
N THR A 17 -7.11 7.40 -7.82
CA THR A 17 -8.02 7.37 -6.66
C THR A 17 -7.32 7.97 -5.43
N PRO A 18 -8.07 8.32 -4.37
CA PRO A 18 -7.48 8.63 -3.07
C PRO A 18 -6.62 7.49 -2.52
N PHE A 19 -5.80 7.79 -1.50
CA PHE A 19 -4.99 6.79 -0.81
C PHE A 19 -5.88 5.78 -0.09
N ASP A 20 -5.57 4.50 -0.25
CA ASP A 20 -6.38 3.39 0.22
C ASP A 20 -5.54 2.45 1.09
N TYR A 21 -5.84 2.44 2.39
CA TYR A 21 -5.17 1.61 3.39
C TYR A 21 -5.46 0.11 3.22
N GLU A 22 -6.55 -0.24 2.56
CA GLU A 22 -6.97 -1.62 2.33
C GLU A 22 -6.50 -2.17 0.97
N SER A 23 -5.83 -1.35 0.16
CA SER A 23 -5.29 -1.75 -1.14
C SER A 23 -4.41 -2.99 -1.03
N ILE A 24 -4.56 -3.95 -1.97
CA ILE A 24 -3.72 -5.15 -2.03
C ILE A 24 -2.25 -4.80 -2.28
N MET A 25 -1.99 -3.61 -2.85
CA MET A 25 -0.65 -3.12 -3.18
C MET A 25 0.04 -2.43 -2.00
N LEU A 26 -0.66 -2.22 -0.87
CA LEU A 26 -0.07 -1.60 0.31
C LEU A 26 0.58 -2.67 1.22
N TYR A 27 1.87 -2.48 1.50
CA TYR A 27 2.61 -3.28 2.47
C TYR A 27 1.99 -3.25 3.87
N GLY A 28 2.17 -4.34 4.62
CA GLY A 28 1.75 -4.43 6.01
C GLY A 28 2.68 -3.68 6.97
N SER A 29 2.23 -3.45 8.20
CA SER A 29 2.94 -2.65 9.19
C SER A 29 4.32 -3.18 9.57
N THR A 30 4.61 -4.46 9.36
CA THR A 30 5.87 -5.12 9.74
C THR A 30 6.74 -5.51 8.55
N SER A 31 6.35 -5.11 7.32
CA SER A 31 7.13 -5.39 6.11
C SER A 31 8.54 -4.82 6.22
N PHE A 32 9.56 -5.64 5.90
CA PHE A 32 10.99 -5.32 6.02
C PHE A 32 11.46 -4.94 7.44
N SER A 33 10.67 -5.24 8.48
CA SER A 33 11.10 -5.02 9.86
C SER A 33 12.23 -5.97 10.26
N LYS A 34 13.13 -5.49 11.12
CA LYS A 34 14.16 -6.33 11.76
C LYS A 34 13.58 -7.23 12.86
N ASP A 35 12.41 -6.86 13.38
CA ASP A 35 11.63 -7.64 14.36
C ASP A 35 10.14 -7.52 14.00
N TYR A 36 9.64 -8.54 13.33
CA TYR A 36 8.25 -8.62 12.85
C TYR A 36 7.22 -8.73 13.99
N LYS A 37 7.62 -8.99 15.23
CA LYS A 37 6.70 -9.10 16.37
C LYS A 37 6.51 -7.77 17.09
N ASN A 38 7.58 -6.97 17.22
CA ASN A 38 7.57 -5.80 18.08
C ASN A 38 7.76 -4.47 17.34
N LEU A 39 8.36 -4.48 16.14
CA LEU A 39 8.72 -3.25 15.43
C LEU A 39 7.92 -3.09 14.13
N ARG A 40 7.16 -2.00 14.07
CA ARG A 40 6.44 -1.57 12.86
C ARG A 40 7.34 -0.66 12.03
N THR A 41 7.34 -0.85 10.72
CA THR A 41 8.02 0.02 9.74
C THR A 41 7.06 1.03 9.12
N MET A 42 5.75 0.75 9.14
CA MET A 42 4.70 1.62 8.64
C MET A 42 3.46 1.54 9.52
N GLU A 43 2.71 2.64 9.58
CA GLU A 43 1.42 2.72 10.26
C GLU A 43 0.51 3.72 9.55
N GLY A 44 -0.80 3.58 9.80
CA GLY A 44 -1.75 4.61 9.43
C GLY A 44 -1.43 5.94 10.12
N LYS A 45 -1.86 7.06 9.55
CA LYS A 45 -1.55 8.38 10.12
C LYS A 45 -2.15 8.60 11.51
N LYS A 46 -3.10 7.76 11.93
CA LYS A 46 -3.67 7.77 13.29
C LYS A 46 -3.14 6.62 14.16
N GLY A 47 -2.02 6.01 13.78
CA GLY A 47 -1.41 4.88 14.47
C GLY A 47 -2.06 3.52 14.17
N GLU A 48 -2.89 3.44 13.12
CA GLU A 48 -3.57 2.19 12.75
C GLU A 48 -2.57 1.13 12.26
N TYR A 49 -2.82 -0.13 12.64
CA TYR A 49 -2.06 -1.27 12.12
C TYR A 49 -2.48 -1.59 10.68
N LEU A 50 -1.51 -1.65 9.78
CA LEU A 50 -1.71 -1.98 8.37
C LEU A 50 -1.61 -3.50 8.19
N ARG A 51 -2.69 -4.10 7.68
CA ARG A 51 -2.77 -5.55 7.44
C ARG A 51 -1.77 -6.00 6.37
N ASP A 52 -1.19 -7.19 6.57
CA ASP A 52 -0.30 -7.80 5.58
C ASP A 52 -1.06 -8.15 4.29
N VAL A 53 -0.38 -8.09 3.15
CA VAL A 53 -0.95 -8.35 1.83
C VAL A 53 -1.62 -9.73 1.76
N LEU A 54 -1.03 -10.77 2.34
CA LEU A 54 -1.58 -12.13 2.34
C LEU A 54 -2.92 -12.22 3.10
N SER A 55 -3.13 -11.35 4.08
CA SER A 55 -4.36 -11.31 4.87
C SER A 55 -5.51 -10.52 4.23
N LYS A 56 -5.24 -9.76 3.15
CA LYS A 56 -6.25 -8.94 2.47
C LYS A 56 -7.14 -9.78 1.54
N GLY A 57 -6.60 -10.83 0.93
CA GLY A 57 -7.32 -11.89 0.22
C GLY A 57 -8.06 -11.50 -1.09
N LYS A 58 -8.28 -10.21 -1.33
CA LYS A 58 -8.94 -9.68 -2.53
C LYS A 58 -8.49 -8.25 -2.85
N LEU A 59 -8.82 -7.80 -4.05
CA LEU A 59 -8.71 -6.40 -4.44
C LEU A 59 -9.70 -5.55 -3.62
N SER A 60 -9.27 -4.35 -3.23
CA SER A 60 -10.19 -3.32 -2.73
C SER A 60 -11.04 -2.72 -3.85
N ASP A 61 -12.12 -2.03 -3.50
CA ASP A 61 -12.94 -1.30 -4.47
C ASP A 61 -12.13 -0.21 -5.19
N SER A 62 -11.20 0.43 -4.48
CA SER A 62 -10.31 1.44 -5.07
C SER A 62 -9.30 0.82 -6.03
N ASP A 63 -8.77 -0.38 -5.74
CA ASP A 63 -7.90 -1.11 -6.68
C ASP A 63 -8.65 -1.43 -7.97
N ILE A 64 -9.89 -1.94 -7.86
CA ILE A 64 -10.75 -2.25 -9.01
C ILE A 64 -11.01 -0.97 -9.82
N GLN A 65 -11.34 0.15 -9.16
CA GLN A 65 -11.56 1.43 -9.83
C GLN A 65 -10.31 1.94 -10.55
N ARG A 66 -9.13 1.83 -9.92
CA ARG A 66 -7.85 2.23 -10.53
C ARG A 66 -7.56 1.42 -11.79
N ILE A 67 -7.74 0.10 -11.73
CA ILE A 67 -7.53 -0.80 -12.88
C ILE A 67 -8.49 -0.42 -14.02
N LYS A 68 -9.78 -0.23 -13.74
CA LYS A 68 -10.77 0.21 -14.74
C LYS A 68 -10.38 1.53 -15.40
N LYS A 69 -9.99 2.53 -14.61
CA LYS A 69 -9.51 3.83 -15.13
C LYS A 69 -8.25 3.70 -15.98
N LEU A 70 -7.30 2.83 -15.59
CA LEU A 70 -6.04 2.62 -16.30
C LEU A 70 -6.26 1.94 -17.67
N TYR A 71 -7.14 0.94 -17.72
CA TYR A 71 -7.43 0.17 -18.93
C TYR A 71 -8.64 0.65 -19.73
N LYS A 72 -9.31 1.73 -19.28
CA LYS A 72 -10.50 2.32 -19.92
C LYS A 72 -11.66 1.34 -20.04
N CYS A 73 -11.89 0.57 -18.98
CA CYS A 73 -13.00 -0.38 -18.83
C CYS A 73 -14.13 0.18 -17.96
#